data_AF-A0A2E6HBX5-F1
#
_entry.id   AF-A0A2E6HBX5-F1
#
_cell.length_a   1.000
_cell.length_b   1.000
_cell.length_c   1.000
_cell.angle_alpha   90.00
_cell.angle_beta   90.00
_cell.angle_gamma   90.00
#
_symmetry.space_group_name_H-M   'P 1'
#
loop_
_entity.id
_entity.type
_entity.pdbx_description
1 polymer ?
#
loop_
_entity_poly.entity_id
_entity_poly.type
_entity_poly.pdbx_seq_one_letter_code
_entity_poly.pdbx_strand_id
1 'polypeptide(L)'
;MKWVLPYLIPILLSGCGPLYYLTESSEHKKIRNSGYELCHILSCGPEALENAFGHLDINKTQEEIGKEIQDLDRTHYRDIMSLVSHDFTRITCPLELFNYCRSQGLIVQKVEYESLSPKDVAIILLKGRDPISDWHWISWPTHNREGIENFFNENTKIISTHLLIKQGGNK
;
A
#
# COMPACT_ATOMS: atom_id res chain seq x y z
N MET A 1 0.78 -7.19 37.61
CA MET A 1 0.83 -7.31 36.14
C MET A 1 0.50 -8.76 35.71
N LYS A 2 -0.72 -9.24 35.97
CA LYS A 2 -1.11 -10.67 35.83
C LYS A 2 -2.37 -10.92 34.97
N TRP A 3 -2.88 -9.92 34.27
CA TRP A 3 -4.22 -9.98 33.64
C TRP A 3 -4.24 -9.83 32.10
N VAL A 4 -3.08 -9.78 31.43
CA VAL A 4 -3.01 -9.60 29.96
C VAL A 4 -2.92 -10.94 29.20
N LEU A 5 -2.56 -12.03 29.88
CA LEU A 5 -2.26 -13.32 29.25
C LEU A 5 -3.47 -14.10 28.66
N PRO A 6 -4.70 -14.08 29.22
CA PRO A 6 -5.76 -14.95 28.73
C PRO A 6 -6.42 -14.46 27.41
N TYR A 7 -6.17 -13.21 26.99
CA TYR A 7 -6.76 -12.65 25.77
C TYR A 7 -5.88 -12.81 24.51
N LEU A 8 -4.61 -13.18 24.65
CA LEU A 8 -3.70 -13.43 23.52
C LEU A 8 -3.91 -14.82 22.89
N ILE A 9 -4.38 -15.80 23.66
CA ILE A 9 -4.54 -17.20 23.22
C ILE A 9 -5.64 -17.36 22.14
N PRO A 10 -6.82 -16.71 22.23
CA PRO A 10 -7.84 -16.83 21.19
C PRO A 10 -7.41 -16.23 19.85
N ILE A 11 -6.65 -15.12 19.87
CA ILE A 11 -6.18 -14.42 18.66
C ILE A 11 -5.17 -15.27 17.89
N LEU A 12 -4.32 -16.02 18.60
CA LEU A 12 -3.35 -16.95 18.00
C LEU A 12 -4.00 -18.25 17.48
N LEU A 13 -5.20 -18.60 17.95
CA LEU A 13 -5.91 -19.83 17.56
C LEU A 13 -6.97 -19.61 16.47
N SER A 14 -7.42 -18.37 16.25
CA SER A 14 -8.36 -18.01 15.18
C SER A 14 -7.72 -17.31 13.98
N GLY A 15 -6.50 -16.80 14.12
CA GLY A 15 -5.76 -16.20 13.02
C GLY A 15 -5.24 -17.24 12.03
N CYS A 16 -5.41 -17.00 10.73
CA CYS A 16 -4.89 -17.87 9.67
C CYS A 16 -3.42 -17.56 9.30
N GLY A 17 -2.84 -16.50 9.87
CA GLY A 17 -1.48 -16.03 9.57
C GLY A 17 -0.39 -17.08 9.77
N PRO A 18 -0.27 -17.70 10.97
CA PRO A 18 0.73 -18.74 11.20
C PRO A 18 0.57 -19.97 10.28
N LEU A 19 -0.67 -20.32 9.93
CA LEU A 19 -0.96 -21.41 8.99
C LEU A 19 -0.47 -21.08 7.58
N TYR A 20 -0.63 -19.82 7.14
CA TYR A 20 -0.13 -19.38 5.84
C TYR A 20 1.37 -19.65 5.71
N TYR A 21 2.19 -19.24 6.70
CA TYR A 21 3.64 -19.43 6.65
C TYR A 21 4.10 -20.90 6.71
N LEU A 22 3.24 -21.82 7.16
CA LEU A 22 3.51 -23.27 7.07
C LEU A 22 3.27 -23.82 5.66
N THR A 23 2.40 -23.17 4.89
CA THR A 23 1.99 -23.59 3.54
C THR A 23 2.44 -22.63 2.43
N GLU A 24 3.29 -21.65 2.75
CA GLU A 24 3.75 -20.63 1.80
C GLU A 24 4.53 -21.26 0.65
N SER A 25 4.54 -20.57 -0.50
CA SER A 25 5.30 -21.03 -1.67
C SER A 25 6.81 -20.94 -1.42
N SER A 26 7.60 -21.70 -2.18
CA SER A 26 9.07 -21.64 -2.12
C SER A 26 9.62 -20.25 -2.47
N GLU A 27 8.93 -19.54 -3.36
CA GLU A 27 9.27 -18.17 -3.76
C GLU A 27 9.04 -17.20 -2.60
N HIS A 28 7.86 -17.24 -1.98
CA HIS A 28 7.53 -16.41 -0.82
C HIS A 28 8.54 -16.63 0.31
N LYS A 29 8.81 -17.90 0.63
CA LYS A 29 9.79 -18.28 1.65
C LYS A 29 11.18 -17.75 1.35
N LYS A 30 11.62 -17.77 0.08
CA LYS A 30 12.93 -17.25 -0.33
C LYS A 30 13.03 -15.73 -0.09
N ILE A 31 12.01 -14.97 -0.49
CA ILE A 31 11.96 -13.51 -0.32
C ILE A 31 11.88 -13.15 1.17
N ARG A 32 11.07 -13.87 1.95
CA ARG A 32 10.98 -13.71 3.40
C ARG A 32 12.29 -13.99 4.11
N ASN A 33 13.02 -15.02 3.71
CA ASN A 33 14.34 -15.32 4.25
C ASN A 33 15.40 -14.25 3.90
N SER A 34 15.17 -13.43 2.87
CA SER A 34 15.99 -12.26 2.57
C SER A 34 15.56 -10.98 3.31
N GLY A 35 14.54 -11.06 4.16
CA GLY A 35 14.07 -9.96 4.99
C GLY A 35 12.96 -9.10 4.40
N TYR A 36 12.29 -9.55 3.33
CA TYR A 36 11.19 -8.81 2.70
C TYR A 36 9.89 -9.63 2.69
N GLU A 37 8.75 -8.95 2.69
CA GLU A 37 7.43 -9.55 2.56
C GLU A 37 6.95 -9.47 1.11
N LEU A 38 6.86 -10.63 0.43
CA LEU A 38 6.48 -10.71 -0.99
C LEU A 38 5.09 -10.12 -1.24
N CYS A 39 4.16 -10.36 -0.32
CA CYS A 39 2.80 -9.83 -0.43
C CYS A 39 2.74 -8.30 -0.36
N HIS A 40 3.66 -7.68 0.38
CA HIS A 40 3.79 -6.22 0.39
C HIS A 40 4.40 -5.71 -0.92
N ILE A 41 5.46 -6.38 -1.41
CA ILE A 41 6.11 -6.02 -2.68
C ILE A 41 5.09 -5.99 -3.82
N LEU A 42 4.25 -7.02 -3.91
CA LEU A 42 3.26 -7.19 -4.97
C LEU A 42 1.91 -6.49 -4.67
N SER A 43 1.88 -5.55 -3.73
CA SER A 43 0.64 -4.87 -3.35
C SER A 43 0.33 -3.67 -4.24
N CYS A 44 -0.91 -3.16 -4.11
CA CYS A 44 -1.41 -2.01 -4.87
C CYS A 44 -0.68 -0.70 -4.59
N GLY A 45 -0.03 -0.54 -3.42
CA GLY A 45 0.72 0.67 -3.08
C GLY A 45 1.93 0.88 -4.00
N PRO A 46 2.88 -0.08 -4.03
CA PRO A 46 3.99 -0.08 -4.97
C PRO A 46 3.56 -0.04 -6.43
N GLU A 47 2.50 -0.75 -6.80
CA GLU A 47 1.96 -0.73 -8.18
C GLU A 47 1.43 0.66 -8.57
N ALA A 48 0.64 1.30 -7.71
CA ALA A 48 0.14 2.65 -7.96
C ALA A 48 1.29 3.66 -8.08
N LEU A 49 2.37 3.48 -7.30
CA LEU A 49 3.55 4.31 -7.41
C LEU A 49 4.34 4.08 -8.69
N GLU A 50 4.55 2.84 -9.13
CA GLU A 50 5.19 2.55 -10.43
C GLU A 50 4.43 3.26 -11.56
N ASN A 51 3.11 3.10 -11.58
CA ASN A 51 2.24 3.75 -12.56
C ASN A 51 2.36 5.28 -12.52
N ALA A 52 2.31 5.88 -11.33
CA ALA A 52 2.46 7.33 -11.17
C ALA A 52 3.88 7.82 -11.55
N PHE A 53 4.91 7.06 -11.19
CA PHE A 53 6.31 7.37 -11.45
C PHE A 53 6.65 7.35 -12.93
N GLY A 54 6.01 6.47 -13.71
CA GLY A 54 6.09 6.50 -15.17
C GLY A 54 5.66 7.83 -15.78
N HIS A 55 4.67 8.52 -15.20
CA HIS A 55 4.26 9.86 -15.62
C HIS A 55 5.17 10.99 -15.11
N LEU A 56 6.08 10.68 -14.18
CA LEU A 56 7.06 11.59 -13.62
C LEU A 56 8.48 11.25 -14.10
N ASP A 57 8.67 10.47 -15.16
CA ASP A 57 10.00 10.04 -15.63
C ASP A 57 10.89 9.43 -14.52
N ILE A 58 10.28 8.81 -13.51
CA ILE A 58 10.98 8.07 -12.46
C ILE A 58 10.89 6.61 -12.84
N ASN A 59 12.01 6.01 -13.23
CA ASN A 59 12.06 4.62 -13.66
C ASN A 59 12.33 3.71 -12.46
N LYS A 60 11.26 3.19 -11.86
CA LYS A 60 11.32 2.16 -10.81
C LYS A 60 10.19 1.17 -10.99
N THR A 61 10.50 -0.10 -10.81
CA THR A 61 9.53 -1.20 -10.85
C THR A 61 8.77 -1.31 -9.54
N GLN A 62 7.58 -1.92 -9.57
CA GLN A 62 6.83 -2.31 -8.36
C GLN A 62 7.72 -3.08 -7.37
N GLU A 63 8.58 -3.98 -7.86
CA GLU A 63 9.46 -4.78 -7.02
C GLU A 63 10.47 -3.92 -6.26
N GLU A 64 11.12 -2.99 -6.97
CA GLU A 64 12.10 -2.06 -6.38
C GLU A 64 11.42 -1.14 -5.36
N ILE A 65 10.28 -0.54 -5.72
CA ILE A 65 9.49 0.33 -4.84
C ILE A 65 9.07 -0.42 -3.57
N GLY A 66 8.55 -1.63 -3.73
CA GLY A 66 8.06 -2.45 -2.62
C GLY A 66 9.15 -2.88 -1.64
N LYS A 67 10.39 -3.08 -2.12
CA LYS A 67 11.57 -3.32 -1.27
C LYS A 67 12.02 -2.05 -0.57
N GLU A 68 12.15 -0.94 -1.30
CA GLU A 68 12.60 0.33 -0.74
C GLU A 68 11.65 0.88 0.32
N ILE A 69 10.33 0.70 0.16
CA ILE A 69 9.36 1.04 1.21
C ILE A 69 9.63 0.24 2.49
N GLN A 70 9.92 -1.05 2.38
CA GLN A 70 10.21 -1.90 3.54
C GLN A 70 11.57 -1.57 4.18
N ASP A 71 12.53 -1.10 3.39
CA ASP A 71 13.82 -0.64 3.91
C ASP A 71 13.71 0.70 4.64
N LEU A 72 12.85 1.62 4.17
CA LEU A 72 12.60 2.91 4.82
C LEU A 72 11.78 2.79 6.10
N ASP A 73 10.71 2.00 6.06
CA ASP A 73 9.76 1.83 7.15
C ASP A 73 9.55 0.33 7.45
N ARG A 74 10.38 -0.20 8.34
CA ARG A 74 10.21 -1.51 8.98
C ARG A 74 9.17 -1.43 10.10
N THR A 75 7.97 -0.97 9.76
CA THR A 75 6.94 -0.79 10.77
C THR A 75 6.46 -2.14 11.27
N HIS A 76 6.74 -2.45 12.54
CA HIS A 76 6.40 -3.72 13.20
C HIS A 76 4.89 -4.03 13.27
N TYR A 77 4.01 -3.09 12.89
CA TYR A 77 2.57 -3.38 12.87
C TYR A 77 2.26 -4.51 11.88
N ARG A 78 2.98 -4.62 10.76
CA ARG A 78 2.73 -5.70 9.78
C ARG A 78 3.00 -7.07 10.40
N ASP A 79 4.07 -7.20 11.18
CA ASP A 79 4.43 -8.45 11.87
C ASP A 79 3.35 -8.86 12.88
N ILE A 80 2.76 -7.89 13.59
CA ILE A 80 1.70 -8.16 14.58
C ILE A 80 0.39 -8.49 13.87
N MET A 81 0.03 -7.73 12.83
CA MET A 81 -1.23 -7.88 12.12
C MET A 81 -1.23 -9.13 11.24
N SER A 82 -0.08 -9.55 10.71
CA SER A 82 0.05 -10.77 9.91
C SER A 82 -0.28 -12.03 10.71
N LEU A 83 -0.09 -12.01 12.05
CA LEU A 83 -0.51 -13.11 12.93
C LEU A 83 -2.03 -13.25 12.99
N VAL A 84 -2.78 -12.15 12.84
CA VAL A 84 -4.24 -12.14 12.83
C VAL A 84 -4.77 -12.54 11.45
N SER A 85 -4.28 -11.90 10.40
CA SER A 85 -4.54 -12.28 9.01
C SER A 85 -3.34 -11.94 8.15
N HIS A 86 -2.91 -12.89 7.32
CA HIS A 86 -1.84 -12.66 6.37
C HIS A 86 -2.16 -11.55 5.36
N ASP A 87 -3.44 -11.27 5.09
CA ASP A 87 -3.84 -10.22 4.15
C ASP A 87 -3.39 -8.81 4.58
N PHE A 88 -3.16 -8.59 5.88
CA PHE A 88 -2.62 -7.31 6.36
C PHE A 88 -1.21 -7.01 5.85
N THR A 89 -0.45 -8.03 5.45
CA THR A 89 0.88 -7.85 4.84
C THR A 89 0.81 -7.15 3.47
N ARG A 90 -0.35 -7.19 2.82
CA ARG A 90 -0.60 -6.59 1.51
C ARG A 90 -0.93 -5.10 1.59
N ILE A 91 -1.05 -4.53 2.79
CA ILE A 91 -1.44 -3.14 2.97
C ILE A 91 -0.19 -2.27 3.05
N THR A 92 -0.03 -1.36 2.10
CA THR A 92 0.89 -0.22 2.22
C THR A 92 0.14 0.94 2.85
N CYS A 93 0.50 1.31 4.08
CA CYS A 93 -0.21 2.37 4.76
C CYS A 93 0.18 3.76 4.22
N PRO A 94 -0.68 4.79 4.37
CA PRO A 94 -0.38 6.13 3.85
C PRO A 94 0.95 6.71 4.32
N LEU A 95 1.33 6.47 5.59
CA LEU A 95 2.57 7.00 6.14
C LEU A 95 3.80 6.50 5.39
N GLU A 96 3.90 5.18 5.19
CA GLU A 96 4.98 4.51 4.47
C GLU A 96 5.08 5.01 3.03
N LEU A 97 3.91 5.08 2.37
CA LEU A 97 3.82 5.49 0.98
C LEU A 97 4.24 6.96 0.80
N PHE A 98 3.85 7.85 1.72
CA PHE A 98 4.24 9.27 1.67
C PHE A 98 5.70 9.49 2.06
N ASN A 99 6.22 8.74 3.05
CA ASN A 99 7.63 8.79 3.41
C ASN A 99 8.50 8.36 2.23
N TYR A 100 8.11 7.29 1.55
CA TYR A 100 8.78 6.84 0.34
C TYR A 100 8.73 7.91 -0.76
N CYS A 101 7.56 8.49 -1.08
CA CYS A 101 7.47 9.57 -2.07
C CYS A 101 8.42 10.74 -1.75
N ARG A 102 8.46 11.16 -0.47
CA ARG A 102 9.37 12.23 -0.03
C ARG A 102 10.85 11.85 -0.17
N SER A 103 11.20 10.58 0.09
CA SER A 103 12.57 10.08 -0.11
C SER A 103 13.01 10.15 -1.58
N GLN A 104 12.05 10.10 -2.51
CA GLN A 104 12.28 10.26 -3.95
C GLN A 104 12.30 11.73 -4.39
N GLY A 105 12.35 12.69 -3.47
CA GLY A 105 12.35 14.12 -3.77
C GLY A 105 11.01 14.65 -4.26
N LEU A 106 9.90 13.97 -3.94
CA LEU A 106 8.55 14.43 -4.27
C LEU A 106 7.92 15.19 -3.11
N ILE A 107 7.12 16.20 -3.46
CA ILE A 107 6.15 16.82 -2.56
C ILE A 107 4.83 16.06 -2.74
N VAL A 108 4.28 15.61 -1.61
CA VAL A 108 2.96 14.97 -1.56
C VAL A 108 1.96 15.98 -1.04
N GLN A 109 1.03 16.42 -1.89
CA GLN A 109 0.03 17.42 -1.55
C GLN A 109 -1.38 16.82 -1.61
N LYS A 110 -2.09 16.83 -0.49
CA LYS A 110 -3.50 16.45 -0.46
C LYS A 110 -4.34 17.48 -1.24
N VAL A 111 -5.22 17.00 -2.11
CA VAL A 111 -6.17 17.81 -2.88
C VAL A 111 -7.54 17.14 -2.96
N GLU A 112 -8.54 17.89 -3.40
CA GLU A 112 -9.85 17.33 -3.74
C GLU A 112 -9.77 16.55 -5.06
N TYR A 113 -10.44 15.41 -5.15
CA TYR A 113 -10.38 14.54 -6.32
C TYR A 113 -10.92 15.22 -7.60
N GLU A 114 -11.95 16.03 -7.45
CA GLU A 114 -12.63 16.78 -8.50
C GLU A 114 -11.72 17.86 -9.10
N SER A 115 -10.66 18.25 -8.38
CA SER A 115 -9.69 19.25 -8.83
C SER A 115 -8.57 18.71 -9.72
N LEU A 116 -8.47 17.38 -9.88
CA LEU A 116 -7.44 16.76 -10.71
C LEU A 116 -7.62 17.13 -12.19
N SER A 117 -6.56 17.67 -12.79
CA SER A 117 -6.45 17.90 -14.22
C SER A 117 -5.78 16.71 -14.92
N PRO A 118 -5.96 16.53 -16.24
CA PRO A 118 -5.28 15.45 -16.99
C PRO A 118 -3.75 15.50 -16.99
N LYS A 119 -3.14 16.63 -16.60
CA LYS A 119 -1.69 16.80 -16.50
C LYS A 119 -1.14 16.49 -15.12
N ASP A 120 -2.01 16.41 -14.12
CA ASP A 120 -1.60 16.10 -12.77
C ASP A 120 -1.20 14.63 -12.65
N VAL A 121 -0.30 14.35 -11.70
CA VAL A 121 0.03 12.99 -11.29
C VAL A 121 -0.37 12.84 -9.84
N ALA A 122 -1.19 11.83 -9.54
CA ALA A 122 -1.70 11.61 -8.20
C ALA A 122 -1.79 10.14 -7.84
N ILE A 123 -1.79 9.89 -6.54
CA ILE A 123 -2.17 8.62 -5.93
C ILE A 123 -3.45 8.84 -5.12
N ILE A 124 -4.36 7.87 -5.19
CA ILE A 124 -5.70 7.97 -4.64
C ILE A 124 -5.95 6.74 -3.79
N LEU A 125 -6.42 6.96 -2.56
CA LEU A 125 -6.83 5.89 -1.66
C LEU A 125 -8.33 5.64 -1.82
N LEU A 126 -8.67 4.42 -2.20
CA LEU A 126 -10.03 3.94 -2.34
C LEU A 126 -10.39 3.00 -1.20
N LYS A 127 -11.69 2.95 -0.91
CA LYS A 127 -12.29 2.06 0.06
C LYS A 127 -13.56 1.42 -0.52
N GLY A 128 -13.63 0.10 -0.49
CA GLY A 128 -14.84 -0.67 -0.81
C GLY A 128 -15.69 -0.99 0.43
N ARG A 129 -16.46 -2.07 0.38
CA ARG A 129 -17.42 -2.43 1.43
C ARG A 129 -16.75 -3.00 2.67
N ASP A 130 -15.81 -3.93 2.52
CA ASP A 130 -15.20 -4.65 3.65
C ASP A 130 -14.23 -3.73 4.41
N PRO A 131 -14.45 -3.43 5.69
CA PRO A 131 -13.65 -2.45 6.43
C PRO A 131 -12.16 -2.82 6.55
N ILE A 132 -11.80 -4.09 6.37
CA ILE A 132 -10.47 -4.65 6.59
C ILE A 132 -9.72 -4.84 5.27
N SER A 133 -10.33 -5.50 4.28
CA SER A 133 -9.64 -5.92 3.05
C SER A 133 -9.81 -4.95 1.88
N ASP A 134 -10.93 -4.23 1.81
CA ASP A 134 -11.26 -3.43 0.62
C ASP A 134 -10.63 -2.04 0.70
N TRP A 135 -9.30 -1.99 0.75
CA TRP A 135 -8.49 -0.79 0.63
C TRP A 135 -7.61 -0.92 -0.60
N HIS A 136 -7.54 0.14 -1.42
CA HIS A 136 -6.78 0.08 -2.66
C HIS A 136 -6.14 1.43 -2.99
N TRP A 137 -4.88 1.40 -3.39
CA TRP A 137 -4.19 2.55 -3.97
C TRP A 137 -4.28 2.47 -5.48
N ILE A 138 -4.63 3.60 -6.10
CA ILE A 138 -4.72 3.74 -7.55
C ILE A 138 -4.04 5.04 -7.98
N SER A 139 -3.61 5.11 -9.24
CA SER A 139 -2.90 6.28 -9.79
C SER A 139 -3.70 7.01 -10.85
N TRP A 140 -3.52 8.33 -10.88
CA TRP A 140 -3.94 9.23 -11.95
C TRP A 140 -2.70 9.77 -12.70
N PRO A 141 -2.72 9.90 -14.03
CA PRO A 141 -3.84 9.67 -14.95
C PRO A 141 -3.87 8.24 -15.56
N THR A 142 -3.04 7.31 -15.07
CA THR A 142 -3.00 5.93 -15.57
C THR A 142 -4.38 5.28 -15.56
N HIS A 143 -5.15 5.51 -14.49
CA HIS A 143 -6.55 5.16 -14.42
C HIS A 143 -7.41 6.38 -14.69
N ASN A 144 -8.41 6.22 -15.54
CA ASN A 144 -9.36 7.29 -15.85
C ASN A 144 -10.40 7.45 -14.72
N ARG A 145 -11.18 8.53 -14.81
CA ARG A 145 -12.16 8.92 -13.79
C ARG A 145 -13.21 7.83 -13.55
N GLU A 146 -13.73 7.23 -14.61
CA GLU A 146 -14.72 6.16 -14.54
C GLU A 146 -14.16 4.91 -13.86
N GLY A 147 -12.92 4.51 -14.17
CA GLY A 147 -12.26 3.37 -13.56
C GLY A 147 -11.99 3.56 -12.07
N ILE A 148 -11.62 4.79 -11.67
CA ILE A 148 -11.42 5.14 -10.26
C ILE A 148 -12.75 5.16 -9.50
N GLU A 149 -13.79 5.79 -10.06
CA GLU A 149 -15.10 5.94 -9.41
C GLU A 149 -15.86 4.62 -9.30
N ASN A 150 -15.58 3.64 -10.18
CA ASN A 150 -16.24 2.33 -10.20
C ASN A 150 -15.35 1.16 -9.76
N PHE A 151 -14.19 1.41 -9.16
CA PHE A 151 -13.22 0.35 -8.81
C PHE A 151 -13.82 -0.79 -7.98
N PHE A 152 -14.63 -0.45 -6.97
CA PHE A 152 -15.43 -1.37 -6.14
C PHE A 152 -16.94 -1.28 -6.47
N ASN A 153 -17.28 -0.95 -7.72
CA ASN A 153 -18.63 -0.68 -8.19
C ASN A 153 -19.32 0.38 -7.32
N GLU A 154 -20.58 0.15 -6.92
CA GLU A 154 -21.37 1.08 -6.10
C GLU A 154 -20.82 1.29 -4.68
N ASN A 155 -19.85 0.48 -4.25
CA ASN A 155 -19.25 0.58 -2.92
C ASN A 155 -17.96 1.43 -2.91
N THR A 156 -17.54 1.95 -4.06
CA THR A 156 -16.31 2.73 -4.17
C THR A 156 -16.43 4.05 -3.42
N LYS A 157 -15.51 4.28 -2.50
CA LYS A 157 -15.35 5.55 -1.78
C LYS A 157 -13.94 6.06 -1.95
N ILE A 158 -13.83 7.30 -2.43
CA ILE A 158 -12.56 8.01 -2.47
C ILE A 158 -12.28 8.57 -1.08
N ILE A 159 -11.22 8.09 -0.43
CA ILE A 159 -10.86 8.47 0.93
C ILE A 159 -9.94 9.69 0.91
N SER A 160 -8.98 9.71 -0.02
CA SER A 160 -8.05 10.81 -0.16
C SER A 160 -7.32 10.78 -1.48
N THR A 161 -7.01 11.96 -2.01
CA THR A 161 -6.24 12.17 -3.23
C THR A 161 -4.99 12.98 -2.90
N HIS A 162 -3.83 12.55 -3.41
CA HIS A 162 -2.57 13.22 -3.17
C HIS A 162 -1.80 13.42 -4.47
N LEU A 163 -1.59 14.69 -4.83
CA LEU A 163 -0.71 15.08 -5.94
C LEU A 163 0.74 14.79 -5.61
N LEU A 164 1.46 14.33 -6.62
CA LEU A 164 2.90 14.09 -6.58
C LEU A 164 3.60 15.14 -7.44
N ILE A 165 4.43 15.97 -6.80
CA ILE A 165 5.10 17.10 -7.46
C ILE A 165 6.61 16.95 -7.30
N LYS A 166 7.36 16.99 -8.39
CA LYS A 166 8.83 17.02 -8.34
C LYS A 166 9.32 18.28 -7.64
N GLN A 167 10.21 18.16 -6.66
CA GLN A 167 10.89 19.33 -6.09
C GLN A 167 11.67 20.04 -7.21
N GLY A 168 11.29 21.29 -7.51
CA GLY A 168 11.88 22.11 -8.58
C GLY A 168 11.12 22.11 -9.91
N GLY A 169 9.99 21.41 -10.03
CA GLY A 169 9.09 21.52 -11.18
C GLY A 169 8.19 22.76 -11.06
N ASN A 170 8.28 23.69 -12.03
CA ASN A 170 7.32 24.78 -12.13
C ASN A 170 5.93 24.22 -12.50
N LYS A 171 4.88 24.76 -11.86
CA LYS A 171 3.48 24.56 -12.25
C LYS A 171 3.21 25.11 -13.64
#